data_AF-A0A2D5WI72-F1
#
_entry.id   AF-A0A2D5WI72-F1
#
_cell.length_a   1.000
_cell.length_b   1.000
_cell.length_c   1.000
_cell.angle_alpha   90.00
_cell.angle_beta   90.00
_cell.angle_gamma   90.00
#
_symmetry.space_group_name_H-M   'P 1'
#
loop_
_entity.id
_entity.type
_entity.pdbx_description
1 polymer ?
#
loop_
_entity_poly.entity_id
_entity_poly.type
_entity_poly.pdbx_seq_one_letter_code
_entity_poly.pdbx_strand_id
1 'polypeptide(L)'
;RDAAYTDAALALCTDKIKNLNDIAGYIGFFFRDTVEADAEAAAQALTPENKPHLAALREAYADLVQFNADSLMESLKATAATREVKNKVLVMPARVACTGSKVGPSLYHLMELLGQAEVLKRFDAALTAM
;
A
#
# COMPACT_ATOMS: atom_id res chain seq x y z
N ARG A 1 -12.98 4.24 13.13
CA ARG A 1 -11.56 4.25 13.54
C ARG A 1 -11.49 4.98 14.88
N ASP A 2 -10.76 4.44 15.85
CA ASP A 2 -10.70 4.94 17.23
C ASP A 2 -9.37 5.63 17.54
N ALA A 3 -9.15 6.01 18.82
CA ALA A 3 -7.93 6.67 19.27
C ALA A 3 -6.69 5.79 19.08
N ALA A 4 -6.77 4.51 19.44
CA ALA A 4 -5.66 3.57 19.32
C ALA A 4 -5.20 3.40 17.86
N TYR A 5 -6.15 3.33 16.92
CA TYR A 5 -5.85 3.32 15.49
C TYR A 5 -5.12 4.60 15.04
N THR A 6 -5.57 5.74 15.56
CA THR A 6 -5.01 7.05 15.21
C THR A 6 -3.59 7.19 15.72
N ASP A 7 -3.33 6.75 16.95
CA ASP A 7 -1.99 6.75 17.54
C ASP A 7 -1.03 5.85 16.76
N ALA A 8 -1.47 4.66 16.35
CA ALA A 8 -0.68 3.76 15.51
C ALA A 8 -0.33 4.39 14.14
N ALA A 9 -1.30 5.04 13.49
CA ALA A 9 -1.09 5.70 12.20
C ALA A 9 -0.09 6.86 12.33
N LEU A 10 -0.18 7.65 13.40
CA LEU A 10 0.75 8.73 13.70
C LEU A 10 2.16 8.18 13.98
N ALA A 11 2.28 7.13 14.80
CA ALA A 11 3.56 6.52 15.14
C ALA A 11 4.34 6.06 13.89
N LEU A 12 3.65 5.46 12.90
CA LEU A 12 4.27 5.02 11.65
C LEU A 12 4.86 6.16 10.82
N CYS A 13 4.31 7.37 10.94
CA CYS A 13 4.69 8.52 10.13
C CYS A 13 5.51 9.57 10.89
N THR A 14 5.68 9.42 12.21
CA THR A 14 6.30 10.44 13.09
C THR A 14 7.70 10.82 12.62
N ASP A 15 8.55 9.84 12.26
CA ASP A 15 9.91 10.09 11.76
C ASP A 15 9.96 10.80 10.39
N LYS A 16 8.82 10.88 9.69
CA LYS A 16 8.69 11.48 8.35
C LYS A 16 8.04 12.86 8.35
N ILE A 17 7.31 13.20 9.42
CA ILE A 17 6.58 14.46 9.55
C ILE A 17 7.54 15.52 10.08
N LYS A 18 7.87 16.52 9.25
CA LYS A 18 8.74 17.63 9.65
C LYS A 18 7.94 18.84 10.15
N ASN A 19 6.72 19.01 9.65
CA ASN A 19 5.82 20.07 10.06
C ASN A 19 4.38 19.52 10.17
N LEU A 20 3.52 20.20 10.94
CA LEU A 20 2.13 19.77 11.14
C LEU A 20 1.31 19.80 9.84
N ASN A 21 1.69 20.64 8.87
CA ASN A 21 1.01 20.71 7.57
C ASN A 21 1.28 19.46 6.71
N ASP A 22 2.38 18.74 6.96
CA ASP A 22 2.74 17.50 6.24
C ASP A 22 1.90 16.32 6.73
N ILE A 23 1.30 16.40 7.92
CA ILE A 23 0.57 15.29 8.54
C ILE A 23 -0.50 14.74 7.60
N ALA A 24 -1.35 15.62 7.06
CA ALA A 24 -2.44 15.21 6.17
C ALA A 24 -1.92 14.44 4.94
N GLY A 25 -0.75 14.81 4.40
CA GLY A 25 -0.12 14.11 3.27
C GLY A 25 0.44 12.73 3.64
N TYR A 26 0.85 12.52 4.88
CA TYR A 26 1.47 11.27 5.34
C TYR A 26 0.52 10.30 6.04
N ILE A 27 -0.56 10.77 6.65
CA ILE A 27 -1.52 9.89 7.34
C ILE A 27 -2.93 9.96 6.76
N GLY A 28 -3.23 10.93 5.91
CA GLY A 28 -4.59 11.15 5.40
C GLY A 28 -5.15 9.93 4.66
N PHE A 29 -4.31 9.17 3.96
CA PHE A 29 -4.74 7.94 3.27
C PHE A 29 -5.25 6.86 4.23
N PHE A 30 -4.83 6.88 5.50
CA PHE A 30 -5.43 5.98 6.48
C PHE A 30 -6.91 6.35 6.58
N PHE A 31 -7.26 7.59 6.91
CA PHE A 31 -8.64 7.97 7.26
C PHE A 31 -9.61 8.19 6.10
N ARG A 32 -9.24 7.89 4.86
CA ARG A 32 -10.11 7.99 3.67
C ARG A 32 -10.56 6.61 3.20
N ASP A 33 -11.81 6.51 2.76
CA ASP A 33 -12.37 5.28 2.17
C ASP A 33 -11.96 5.09 0.70
N THR A 34 -11.57 6.17 0.04
CA THR A 34 -11.09 6.21 -1.34
C THR A 34 -9.65 6.73 -1.38
N VAL A 35 -8.85 6.12 -2.25
CA VAL A 35 -7.46 6.54 -2.47
C VAL A 35 -7.44 7.46 -3.69
N GLU A 36 -7.18 8.74 -3.44
CA GLU A 36 -6.92 9.72 -4.48
C GLU A 36 -5.43 9.65 -4.82
N ALA A 37 -5.11 9.02 -5.95
CA ALA A 37 -3.74 8.96 -6.43
C ALA A 37 -3.34 10.29 -7.07
N ASP A 38 -2.15 10.77 -6.70
CA ASP A 38 -1.48 11.82 -7.46
C ASP A 38 -1.32 11.37 -8.92
N ALA A 39 -1.60 12.26 -9.88
CA ALA A 39 -1.61 11.91 -11.30
C ALA A 39 -0.23 11.39 -11.77
N GLU A 40 0.86 11.96 -11.24
CA GLU A 40 2.22 11.53 -11.54
C GLU A 40 2.56 10.18 -10.88
N ALA A 41 2.03 9.92 -9.68
CA ALA A 41 2.10 8.63 -9.00
C ALA A 41 1.37 7.52 -9.74
N ALA A 42 0.12 7.78 -10.14
CA ALA A 42 -0.68 6.85 -10.90
C ALA A 42 -0.01 6.54 -12.25
N ALA A 43 0.40 7.56 -13.02
CA ALA A 43 0.99 7.37 -14.34
C ALA A 43 2.28 6.53 -14.35
N GLN A 44 3.07 6.56 -13.26
CA GLN A 44 4.32 5.80 -13.16
C GLN A 44 4.15 4.41 -12.55
N ALA A 45 3.18 4.22 -11.65
CA ALA A 45 3.03 2.97 -10.89
C ALA A 45 1.82 2.13 -11.35
N LEU A 46 0.71 2.77 -11.72
CA LEU A 46 -0.53 2.11 -12.11
C LEU A 46 -0.62 1.99 -13.64
N THR A 47 0.35 1.29 -14.23
CA THR A 47 0.46 1.10 -15.69
C THR A 47 -0.07 -0.27 -16.12
N PRO A 48 -0.45 -0.45 -17.41
CA PRO A 48 -0.83 -1.76 -17.94
C PRO A 48 0.23 -2.85 -17.73
N GLU A 49 1.52 -2.48 -17.74
CA GLU A 49 2.64 -3.38 -17.45
C GLU A 49 2.62 -3.87 -15.99
N ASN A 50 2.30 -2.99 -15.03
CA ASN A 50 2.24 -3.33 -13.62
C ASN A 50 0.93 -4.04 -13.22
N LYS A 51 -0.12 -3.97 -14.05
CA LYS A 51 -1.44 -4.57 -13.78
C LYS A 51 -1.37 -6.06 -13.39
N PRO A 52 -0.70 -6.94 -14.17
CA PRO A 52 -0.61 -8.35 -13.81
C PRO A 52 0.25 -8.60 -12.55
N HIS A 53 1.18 -7.70 -12.20
CA HIS A 53 1.97 -7.82 -10.98
C HIS A 53 1.15 -7.47 -9.74
N LEU A 54 0.37 -6.39 -9.80
CA LEU A 54 -0.52 -5.99 -8.72
C LEU A 54 -1.64 -7.03 -8.52
N ALA A 55 -2.19 -7.59 -9.60
CA ALA A 55 -3.20 -8.65 -9.52
C ALA A 55 -2.65 -9.92 -8.85
N ALA A 56 -1.43 -10.35 -9.20
CA ALA A 56 -0.81 -11.49 -8.55
C ALA A 56 -0.54 -11.25 -7.05
N LEU A 57 -0.11 -10.05 -6.68
CA LEU A 57 0.10 -9.70 -5.28
C LEU A 57 -1.22 -9.66 -4.51
N ARG A 58 -2.30 -9.17 -5.13
CA ARG A 58 -3.64 -9.16 -4.58
C ARG A 58 -4.10 -10.57 -4.22
N GLU A 59 -3.95 -11.53 -5.13
CA GLU A 59 -4.28 -12.94 -4.84
C GLU A 59 -3.41 -13.50 -3.71
N ALA A 60 -2.09 -13.28 -3.76
CA ALA A 60 -1.18 -13.76 -2.73
C ALA A 60 -1.49 -13.19 -1.33
N TYR A 61 -2.01 -11.96 -1.25
CA TYR A 61 -2.43 -11.34 0.00
C TYR A 61 -3.82 -11.77 0.46
N ALA A 62 -4.70 -12.20 -0.45
CA ALA A 62 -6.01 -12.75 -0.09
C ALA A 62 -5.89 -14.09 0.64
N ASP A 63 -4.88 -14.89 0.29
CA ASP A 63 -4.63 -16.21 0.89
C ASP A 63 -3.82 -16.16 2.20
N LEU A 64 -3.38 -14.98 2.65
CA LEU A 64 -2.63 -14.84 3.89
C LEU A 64 -3.51 -15.13 5.12
N VAL A 65 -3.06 -16.09 5.94
CA VAL A 65 -3.66 -16.39 7.25
C VAL A 65 -3.32 -15.31 8.29
N GLN A 66 -2.10 -14.76 8.21
CA GLN A 66 -1.65 -13.65 9.05
C GLN A 66 -1.37 -12.42 8.17
N PHE A 67 -1.94 -11.29 8.55
CA PHE A 67 -1.80 -10.02 7.83
C PHE A 67 -0.95 -9.01 8.62
N ASN A 68 0.30 -9.40 8.91
CA ASN A 68 1.30 -8.57 9.59
C ASN A 68 2.45 -8.19 8.65
N ALA A 69 3.28 -7.22 9.06
CA ALA A 69 4.34 -6.69 8.20
C ALA A 69 5.31 -7.76 7.67
N ASP A 70 5.67 -8.75 8.49
CA ASP A 70 6.59 -9.82 8.09
C ASP A 70 5.97 -10.74 7.03
N SER A 71 4.74 -11.21 7.27
CA SER A 71 4.00 -12.06 6.32
C SER A 71 3.78 -11.36 4.98
N LEU A 72 3.48 -10.06 5.00
CA LEU A 72 3.34 -9.24 3.80
C LEU A 72 4.66 -9.11 3.04
N MET A 73 5.77 -8.89 3.74
CA MET A 73 7.09 -8.78 3.11
C MET A 73 7.51 -10.10 2.46
N GLU A 74 7.32 -11.22 3.15
CA GLU A 74 7.64 -12.56 2.64
C GLU A 74 6.79 -12.92 1.43
N SER A 75 5.48 -12.69 1.50
CA SER A 75 4.55 -12.93 0.38
C SER A 75 4.87 -12.07 -0.85
N LEU A 76 5.24 -10.80 -0.66
CA LEU A 76 5.71 -9.94 -1.76
C LEU A 76 6.99 -10.47 -2.38
N LYS A 77 7.97 -10.88 -1.58
CA LYS A 77 9.24 -11.47 -2.07
C LYS A 77 8.99 -12.76 -2.85
N ALA A 78 8.12 -13.64 -2.35
CA ALA A 78 7.77 -14.89 -3.02
C ALA A 78 7.05 -14.64 -4.36
N THR A 79 6.13 -13.67 -4.38
CA THR A 79 5.44 -13.25 -5.60
C THR A 79 6.41 -12.64 -6.63
N ALA A 80 7.36 -11.81 -6.17
CA ALA A 80 8.41 -11.26 -7.02
C ALA A 80 9.28 -12.36 -7.65
N ALA A 81 9.71 -13.33 -6.84
CA ALA A 81 10.51 -14.46 -7.30
C ALA A 81 9.75 -15.32 -8.32
N THR A 82 8.49 -15.67 -8.03
CA THR A 82 7.63 -16.47 -8.92
C THR A 82 7.40 -15.79 -10.28
N ARG A 83 7.34 -14.46 -10.28
CA ARG A 83 7.16 -13.65 -11.49
C ARG A 83 8.47 -13.21 -12.15
N GLU A 84 9.61 -13.63 -11.60
CA GLU A 84 10.95 -13.27 -12.08
C GLU A 84 11.18 -11.75 -12.19
N VAL A 85 10.59 -10.97 -11.27
CA VAL A 85 10.74 -9.51 -11.21
C VAL A 85 11.39 -9.05 -9.91
N LYS A 86 11.93 -7.83 -9.93
CA LYS A 86 12.45 -7.19 -8.72
C LYS A 86 11.30 -6.77 -7.80
N ASN A 87 11.47 -6.87 -6.48
CA ASN A 87 10.49 -6.43 -5.48
C ASN A 87 9.92 -5.02 -5.75
N LYS A 88 10.76 -4.09 -6.24
CA LYS A 88 10.35 -2.70 -6.54
C LYS A 88 9.17 -2.64 -7.53
N VAL A 89 9.07 -3.59 -8.46
CA VAL A 89 7.98 -3.68 -9.45
C VAL A 89 6.63 -3.96 -8.79
N LEU A 90 6.61 -4.62 -7.63
CA LEU A 90 5.41 -4.87 -6.83
C LEU A 90 5.18 -3.80 -5.77
N VAL A 91 6.27 -3.34 -5.13
CA VAL A 91 6.21 -2.34 -4.04
C VAL A 91 5.60 -1.02 -4.50
N MET A 92 5.97 -0.54 -5.69
CA MET A 92 5.48 0.74 -6.21
C MET A 92 3.96 0.75 -6.48
N PRO A 93 3.40 -0.17 -7.29
CA PRO A 93 1.96 -0.22 -7.52
C PRO A 93 1.18 -0.52 -6.24
N ALA A 94 1.66 -1.41 -5.37
CA ALA A 94 1.01 -1.67 -4.08
C ALA A 94 0.94 -0.43 -3.20
N ARG A 95 2.03 0.35 -3.14
CA ARG A 95 2.05 1.61 -2.39
C ARG A 95 1.05 2.61 -2.97
N VAL A 96 1.12 2.88 -4.27
CA VAL A 96 0.24 3.88 -4.89
C VAL A 96 -1.23 3.45 -4.80
N ALA A 97 -1.53 2.16 -4.95
CA ALA A 97 -2.89 1.64 -4.74
C ALA A 97 -3.39 1.88 -3.30
N CYS A 98 -2.52 1.72 -2.30
CA CYS A 98 -2.90 1.91 -0.90
C CYS A 98 -2.90 3.37 -0.44
N THR A 99 -2.01 4.22 -0.95
CA THR A 99 -1.76 5.56 -0.37
C THR A 99 -1.98 6.70 -1.36
N GLY A 100 -2.04 6.42 -2.65
CA GLY A 100 -2.09 7.43 -3.70
C GLY A 100 -0.76 8.16 -3.92
N SER A 101 0.31 7.76 -3.23
CA SER A 101 1.60 8.45 -3.21
C SER A 101 2.76 7.48 -3.41
N LYS A 102 3.85 7.95 -4.02
CA LYS A 102 5.09 7.19 -4.17
C LYS A 102 5.91 7.13 -2.88
N VAL A 103 5.62 8.02 -1.93
CA VAL A 103 6.35 8.15 -0.66
C VAL A 103 5.43 7.85 0.51
N GLY A 104 6.02 7.46 1.64
CA GLY A 104 5.27 7.19 2.85
C GLY A 104 6.06 6.32 3.83
N PRO A 105 5.40 5.88 4.92
CA PRO A 105 6.00 4.98 5.90
C PRO A 105 6.26 3.60 5.28
N SER A 106 6.76 2.66 6.09
CA SER A 106 6.95 1.27 5.66
C SER A 106 5.68 0.72 5.00
N LEU A 107 5.82 0.17 3.77
CA LEU A 107 4.68 -0.36 3.02
C LEU A 107 3.99 -1.51 3.77
N TYR A 108 4.77 -2.34 4.45
CA TYR A 108 4.22 -3.51 5.12
C TYR A 108 3.45 -3.12 6.38
N HIS A 109 4.02 -2.24 7.21
CA HIS A 109 3.35 -1.77 8.42
C HIS A 109 2.12 -0.90 8.12
N LEU A 110 2.14 -0.09 7.05
CA LEU A 110 0.94 0.66 6.67
C LEU A 110 -0.18 -0.28 6.20
N MET A 111 0.16 -1.35 5.47
CA MET A 111 -0.83 -2.33 5.02
C MET A 111 -1.37 -3.14 6.19
N GLU A 112 -0.50 -3.60 7.10
CA GLU A 112 -0.89 -4.24 8.36
C GLU A 112 -1.89 -3.37 9.14
N LEU A 113 -1.61 -2.08 9.29
CA LEU A 113 -2.53 -1.16 9.98
C LEU A 113 -3.82 -0.89 9.20
N LEU A 114 -3.80 -0.87 7.86
CA LEU A 114 -5.03 -0.80 7.06
C LEU A 114 -5.89 -2.05 7.22
N GLY A 115 -5.24 -3.21 7.36
CA GLY A 115 -5.87 -4.52 7.41
C GLY A 115 -6.16 -5.11 6.04
N GLN A 116 -6.27 -6.43 5.99
CA GLN A 116 -6.39 -7.22 4.76
C GLN A 116 -7.53 -6.76 3.85
N ALA A 117 -8.75 -6.66 4.40
CA ALA A 117 -9.93 -6.31 3.61
C ALA A 117 -9.81 -4.94 2.92
N GLU A 118 -9.25 -3.95 3.61
CA GLU A 118 -9.08 -2.60 3.07
C GLU A 118 -7.96 -2.56 2.01
N VAL A 119 -6.87 -3.29 2.22
CA VAL A 119 -5.79 -3.42 1.21
C VAL A 119 -6.31 -4.08 -0.07
N LEU A 120 -7.03 -5.20 0.04
CA LEU A 120 -7.59 -5.90 -1.12
C LEU A 120 -8.59 -5.02 -1.86
N LYS A 121 -9.49 -4.33 -1.15
CA LYS A 121 -10.42 -3.36 -1.74
C LYS A 121 -9.70 -2.26 -2.52
N ARG A 122 -8.62 -1.71 -1.97
CA ARG A 122 -7.80 -0.67 -2.64
C ARG A 122 -7.07 -1.21 -3.86
N PHE A 123 -6.55 -2.44 -3.79
CA PHE A 123 -5.95 -3.10 -4.94
C PHE A 123 -6.98 -3.33 -6.05
N ASP A 124 -8.17 -3.81 -5.71
CA ASP A 124 -9.25 -4.05 -6.68
C ASP A 124 -9.68 -2.74 -7.38
N ALA A 125 -9.77 -1.64 -6.63
CA ALA A 125 -10.05 -0.31 -7.19
C ALA A 125 -8.94 0.16 -8.15
N ALA A 126 -7.67 -0.01 -7.76
CA ALA A 126 -6.54 0.34 -8.62
C ALA A 126 -6.49 -0.52 -9.90
N LEU A 127 -6.71 -1.83 -9.78
CA LEU A 127 -6.75 -2.75 -10.92
C LEU A 127 -7.88 -2.43 -11.91
N THR A 128 -9.00 -1.93 -11.42
CA THR A 128 -10.12 -1.48 -12.26
C THR A 128 -9.78 -0.20 -13.02
N ALA A 129 -8.95 0.67 -12.44
CA ALA A 129 -8.56 1.95 -13.03
C ALA A 129 -7.35 1.87 -14.00
N MET A 130 -6.63 0.74 -14.02
CA MET A 130 -5.47 0.45 -14.88
C MET A 130 -5.87 -0.11 -16.24
#